data_AF-A0A522YXI1-F1
#
_entry.id   AF-A0A522YXI1-F1
#
_cell.length_a   1.000
_cell.length_b   1.000
_cell.length_c   1.000
_cell.angle_alpha   90.00
_cell.angle_beta   90.00
_cell.angle_gamma   90.00
#
_symmetry.space_group_name_H-M   'P 1'
#
loop_
_entity.id
_entity.type
_entity.pdbx_description
1 polymer ?
#
loop_
_entity_poly.entity_id
_entity_poly.type
_entity_poly.pdbx_seq_one_letter_code
_entity_poly.pdbx_strand_id
1 'polypeptide(L)'
;QIIVKAPYYPTMDDMRMKKIYNSEPDHRRYYLKSAFRLLQMAGRSVRHVDDYAMTYVLDSKAERMVYHQKNDLPRWFIEACDGISFSK
;
A
#
# COMPACT_ATOMS: atom_id res chain seq x y z
N GLN A 1 -7.92 9.96 9.09
CA GLN A 1 -7.33 10.30 7.77
C GLN A 1 -8.16 9.68 6.66
N ILE A 2 -8.22 10.29 5.48
CA ILE A 2 -8.91 9.71 4.32
C ILE A 2 -7.92 9.64 3.16
N ILE A 3 -7.83 8.46 2.53
CA ILE A 3 -7.05 8.21 1.31
C ILE A 3 -8.05 7.88 0.21
N VAL A 4 -8.22 8.80 -0.73
CA VAL A 4 -9.27 8.69 -1.77
C VAL A 4 -8.91 7.67 -2.85
N LYS A 5 -7.62 7.43 -3.10
CA LYS A 5 -7.14 6.59 -4.19
C LYS A 5 -5.93 5.78 -3.79
N ALA A 6 -5.85 4.54 -4.26
CA ALA A 6 -4.71 3.67 -4.03
C ALA A 6 -3.41 4.33 -4.59
N PRO A 7 -2.36 4.49 -3.77
CA PRO A 7 -1.19 5.29 -4.12
C PRO A 7 -0.17 4.48 -4.93
N TYR A 8 -0.57 4.05 -6.12
CA TYR A 8 0.35 3.46 -7.09
C TYR A 8 1.46 4.44 -7.48
N TYR A 9 2.68 3.94 -7.67
CA TYR A 9 3.76 4.77 -8.18
C TYR A 9 3.43 5.30 -9.59
N PRO A 10 3.71 6.58 -9.89
CA PRO A 10 3.50 7.10 -11.24
C PRO A 10 4.45 6.40 -12.22
N THR A 11 3.93 6.04 -13.40
CA THR A 11 4.71 5.42 -14.49
C THR A 11 4.77 6.29 -15.74
N MET A 12 3.95 7.32 -15.85
CA MET A 12 3.98 8.25 -17.00
C MET A 12 5.11 9.28 -16.84
N ASP A 13 5.26 9.83 -15.64
CA ASP A 13 6.22 10.91 -15.36
C ASP A 13 7.56 10.42 -14.81
N ASP A 14 7.66 9.15 -14.42
CA ASP A 14 8.88 8.54 -13.87
C ASP A 14 9.35 7.38 -14.76
N MET A 15 10.34 7.65 -15.60
CA MET A 15 10.92 6.66 -16.53
C MET A 15 11.54 5.46 -15.81
N ARG A 16 12.06 5.64 -14.59
CA ARG A 16 12.64 4.54 -13.80
C ARG A 16 11.52 3.62 -13.32
N MET A 17 10.44 4.17 -12.80
CA MET A 17 9.28 3.37 -12.39
C MET A 17 8.59 2.71 -13.58
N LYS A 18 8.52 3.39 -14.73
CA LYS A 18 8.05 2.81 -15.98
C LYS A 18 8.88 1.58 -16.39
N LYS A 19 10.21 1.68 -16.32
CA LYS A 19 11.11 0.56 -16.63
C LYS A 19 10.93 -0.61 -15.67
N ILE A 20 10.81 -0.34 -14.37
CA ILE A 20 10.54 -1.36 -13.34
C ILE A 20 9.19 -2.02 -13.57
N TYR A 21 8.15 -1.24 -13.88
CA TYR A 21 6.81 -1.74 -14.13
C TYR A 21 6.73 -2.66 -15.35
N ASN A 22 7.45 -2.32 -16.43
CA ASN A 22 7.47 -3.10 -17.67
C ASN A 22 8.43 -4.31 -17.64
N SER A 23 9.18 -4.50 -16.56
CA SER A 23 10.18 -5.57 -16.46
C SER A 23 9.61 -6.71 -15.60
N GLU A 24 9.38 -7.87 -16.21
CA GLU A 24 8.88 -9.07 -15.52
C GLU A 24 9.60 -9.40 -14.18
N PRO A 25 10.96 -9.44 -14.11
CA PRO A 25 11.64 -9.72 -12.85
C PRO A 25 11.46 -8.62 -11.80
N ASP A 26 11.26 -7.37 -12.22
CA ASP A 26 11.16 -6.19 -11.35
C ASP A 26 9.71 -5.76 -11.10
N HIS A 27 8.72 -6.37 -11.76
CA HIS A 27 7.31 -5.98 -11.73
C HIS A 27 6.74 -6.03 -10.31
N ARG A 28 7.11 -7.06 -9.53
CA ARG A 28 6.77 -7.19 -8.11
C ARG A 28 7.27 -6.00 -7.28
N ARG A 29 8.44 -5.46 -7.60
CA ARG A 29 9.05 -4.33 -6.88
C ARG A 29 8.21 -3.06 -7.00
N TYR A 30 7.56 -2.84 -8.14
CA TYR A 30 6.66 -1.71 -8.34
C TYR A 30 5.44 -1.78 -7.40
N TYR A 31 4.81 -2.94 -7.29
CA TYR A 31 3.65 -3.13 -6.41
C TYR A 31 4.05 -3.03 -4.94
N LEU A 32 5.18 -3.64 -4.55
CA LEU A 32 5.69 -3.54 -3.19
C LEU A 32 5.98 -2.09 -2.80
N LYS A 33 6.63 -1.33 -3.68
CA LYS A 33 6.85 0.11 -3.48
C LYS A 33 5.55 0.89 -3.32
N SER A 34 4.52 0.55 -4.11
CA SER A 34 3.20 1.18 -4.03
C SER A 34 2.51 0.85 -2.70
N ALA A 35 2.58 -0.40 -2.24
CA ALA A 35 2.06 -0.83 -0.95
C ALA A 35 2.75 -0.10 0.22
N PHE A 36 4.08 0.07 0.15
CA PHE A 36 4.80 0.89 1.13
C PHE A 36 4.39 2.36 1.12
N ARG A 37 3.98 2.93 -0.02
CA ARG A 37 3.41 4.30 -0.03
C ARG A 37 2.11 4.35 0.75
N LEU A 38 1.24 3.35 0.62
CA LEU A 38 0.00 3.27 1.39
C LEU A 38 0.28 3.18 2.90
N LEU A 39 1.18 2.27 3.30
CA LEU A 39 1.67 2.15 4.68
C LEU A 39 2.17 3.49 5.21
N GLN A 40 3.03 4.17 4.46
CA GLN A 40 3.62 5.44 4.85
C GLN A 40 2.58 6.55 4.95
N MET A 41 1.57 6.57 4.08
CA MET A 41 0.48 7.53 4.14
C MET A 41 -0.37 7.33 5.40
N ALA A 42 -0.78 6.08 5.68
CA ALA A 42 -1.55 5.73 6.87
C ALA A 42 -0.77 6.04 8.16
N GLY A 43 0.54 5.83 8.17
CA GLY A 43 1.41 6.13 9.31
C GLY A 43 1.59 7.62 9.61
N ARG A 44 1.23 8.55 8.71
CA ARG A 44 1.41 10.00 8.97
C ARG A 44 0.53 10.54 10.11
N SER A 45 -0.55 9.84 10.43
CA SER A 45 -1.51 10.23 11.45
C SER A 45 -1.20 9.70 12.84
N VAL A 46 -0.23 8.79 12.99
CA VAL A 46 0.20 8.23 14.29
C VAL A 46 1.65 8.64 14.54
N ARG A 47 1.93 9.35 15.65
CA ARG A 47 3.29 9.87 15.95
C ARG A 47 3.88 9.43 17.28
N HIS A 48 3.10 8.71 18.09
CA HIS A 48 3.50 8.19 19.38
C HIS A 48 2.98 6.76 19.55
N VAL A 49 3.55 5.99 20.47
CA VAL A 49 3.14 4.61 20.74
C VAL A 49 1.70 4.51 21.26
N ASP A 50 1.25 5.55 21.96
CA ASP A 50 -0.11 5.67 22.52
C ASP A 50 -1.08 6.45 21.62
N ASP A 51 -0.64 6.84 20.42
CA ASP A 51 -1.46 7.60 19.48
C ASP A 51 -2.22 6.64 18.56
N TYR A 52 -3.50 6.95 18.30
CA TYR A 52 -4.39 6.11 17.51
C TYR A 52 -5.11 6.96 16.46
N ALA A 53 -5.16 6.45 15.23
CA ALA A 53 -5.86 7.12 14.14
C ALA A 53 -6.59 6.12 13.26
N MET A 54 -7.80 6.48 12.85
CA MET A 54 -8.55 5.74 11.84
C MET A 54 -8.23 6.27 10.44
N THR A 55 -7.88 5.38 9.51
CA THR A 55 -7.59 5.72 8.12
C THR A 55 -8.54 5.00 7.18
N TYR A 56 -9.41 5.76 6.51
CA TYR A 56 -10.35 5.23 5.53
C TYR A 56 -9.73 5.28 4.13
N VAL A 57 -9.70 4.14 3.44
CA VAL A 57 -9.21 4.04 2.05
C VAL A 57 -10.38 3.77 1.12
N LEU A 58 -10.70 4.72 0.25
CA LEU A 58 -11.92 4.70 -0.57
C LEU A 58 -11.70 4.12 -1.98
N ASP A 59 -10.81 3.13 -2.11
CA ASP A 59 -10.46 2.51 -3.39
C ASP A 59 -10.20 1.01 -3.21
N SER A 60 -11.02 0.17 -3.86
CA SER A 60 -10.91 -1.29 -3.80
C SER A 60 -9.58 -1.81 -4.39
N LYS A 61 -8.88 -1.01 -5.21
CA LYS A 61 -7.54 -1.37 -5.68
C LYS A 61 -6.51 -1.38 -4.54
N ALA A 62 -6.72 -0.61 -3.48
CA ALA A 62 -5.86 -0.64 -2.31
C ALA A 62 -5.98 -1.96 -1.56
N GLU A 63 -7.18 -2.56 -1.50
CA GLU A 63 -7.39 -3.90 -0.93
C GLU A 63 -6.52 -4.93 -1.66
N ARG A 64 -6.60 -4.98 -3.00
CA ARG A 64 -5.78 -5.89 -3.81
C ARG A 64 -4.29 -5.65 -3.62
N MET A 65 -3.87 -4.39 -3.55
CA MET A 65 -2.47 -4.02 -3.29
C MET A 65 -1.99 -4.59 -1.96
N VAL A 66 -2.74 -4.42 -0.87
CA VAL A 66 -2.34 -5.00 0.42
C VAL A 66 -2.38 -6.53 0.37
N TYR A 67 -3.43 -7.12 -0.21
CA TYR A 67 -3.59 -8.57 -0.31
C TYR A 67 -2.40 -9.26 -0.99
N HIS A 68 -1.98 -8.76 -2.16
CA HIS A 68 -0.90 -9.38 -2.94
C HIS A 68 0.50 -9.14 -2.34
N GLN A 69 0.66 -8.13 -1.48
CA GLN A 69 1.93 -7.79 -0.84
C GLN A 69 1.95 -8.14 0.66
N LYS A 70 0.93 -8.82 1.18
CA LYS A 70 0.74 -9.06 2.63
C LYS A 70 1.94 -9.72 3.32
N ASN A 71 2.67 -10.58 2.60
CA ASN A 71 3.84 -11.29 3.13
C ASN A 71 5.08 -10.39 3.29
N ASP A 72 5.12 -9.26 2.58
CA ASP A 72 6.23 -8.30 2.61
C ASP A 72 5.94 -7.07 3.47
N LEU A 73 4.67 -6.87 3.83
CA LEU A 73 4.23 -5.76 4.67
C LEU A 73 4.40 -6.12 6.15
N PRO A 74 4.63 -5.13 7.03
CA PRO A 74 4.70 -5.38 8.46
C PRO A 74 3.41 -6.01 8.99
N ARG A 75 3.55 -7.06 9.80
CA ARG A 75 2.42 -7.82 10.34
C ARG A 75 1.39 -6.94 11.06
N TRP A 76 1.86 -5.99 11.89
CA TRP A 76 1.00 -5.05 12.61
C TRP A 76 0.10 -4.22 11.68
N PHE A 77 0.58 -3.89 10.48
CA PHE A 77 -0.19 -3.10 9.51
C PHE A 77 -1.30 -3.96 8.89
N ILE A 78 -0.99 -5.20 8.57
CA ILE A 78 -1.97 -6.16 8.04
C ILE A 78 -3.06 -6.45 9.08
N GLU A 79 -2.67 -6.65 10.34
CA GLU A 79 -3.61 -6.86 11.44
C GLU A 79 -4.50 -5.64 11.72
N ALA A 80 -4.02 -4.43 11.42
CA ALA A 80 -4.80 -3.20 11.55
C ALA A 80 -5.72 -2.92 10.34
N CYS A 81 -5.62 -3.68 9.25
CA CYS A 81 -6.44 -3.49 8.07
C CYS A 81 -7.76 -4.28 8.17
N ASP A 82 -8.87 -3.57 8.28
CA ASP A 82 -10.21 -4.16 8.19
C ASP A 82 -10.69 -4.25 6.73
N GLY A 83 -11.60 -5.19 6.47
CA GLY A 83 -12.29 -5.30 5.17
C GLY A 83 -11.45 -5.91 4.04
N ILE A 84 -10.24 -6.40 4.31
CA ILE A 84 -9.49 -7.18 3.34
C ILE A 84 -10.02 -8.62 3.36
N SER A 85 -10.64 -9.05 2.27
CA SER A 85 -11.10 -10.42 2.13
C SER A 85 -9.91 -11.35 1.88
N PHE A 86 -9.16 -11.67 2.92
CA PHE A 86 -8.25 -12.81 2.89
C PHE A 86 -9.13 -14.06 2.84
N SER A 87 -9.30 -14.68 1.66
CA SER A 87 -9.93 -15.99 1.58
C SER A 87 -9.30 -16.89 2.65
N LYS A 88 -10.14 -17.41 3.55
CA LYS A 88 -9.75 -18.49 4.45
C LYS A 88 -9.31 -19.71 3.65
#